data_AF-A4XG12-F1
#
_entry.id   AF-A4XG12-F1
#
_cell.length_a   1.000
_cell.length_b   1.000
_cell.length_c   1.000
_cell.angle_alpha   90.00
_cell.angle_beta   90.00
_cell.angle_gamma   90.00
#
_symmetry.space_group_name_H-M   'P 1'
#
loop_
_entity.id
_entity.type
_entity.pdbx_description
1 polymer ?
#
loop_
_entity_poly.entity_id
_entity_poly.type
_entity_poly.pdbx_seq_one_letter_code
_entity_poly.pdbx_strand_id
1 'polypeptide(L)'
;MKRLLSVILIILLSLSVLPTAGAKNEVSVTYVIKPSFDFGDVRDFHEGFAAVEKGGKWGFVDKTGKEVVPLIYESVREFSEGFAWVKKDGKWGIIANPLKTKNLPVKSK
;
A
#
# COMPACT_ATOMS: atom_id res chain seq x y z
N MET A 1 17.91 23.96 -61.86
CA MET A 1 17.09 24.40 -60.70
C MET A 1 16.04 23.37 -60.25
N LYS A 2 15.39 22.61 -61.14
CA LYS A 2 14.32 21.65 -60.75
C LYS A 2 14.78 20.38 -60.01
N ARG A 3 16.05 19.98 -60.11
CA ARG A 3 16.59 18.79 -59.40
C ARG A 3 16.99 19.03 -57.94
N LEU A 4 17.19 20.29 -57.53
CA LEU A 4 17.51 20.64 -56.14
C LEU A 4 16.23 20.69 -55.27
N LEU A 5 15.12 21.21 -55.81
CA LEU A 5 13.83 21.24 -55.11
C LEU A 5 13.28 19.83 -54.84
N SER A 6 13.50 18.86 -55.74
CA SER A 6 13.05 17.47 -55.52
C SER A 6 13.81 16.74 -54.42
N VAL A 7 15.09 17.07 -54.20
CA VAL A 7 15.90 16.44 -53.13
C VAL A 7 15.55 17.04 -51.76
N ILE A 8 15.26 18.35 -51.69
CA ILE A 8 14.84 19.02 -50.45
C ILE A 8 13.44 18.54 -50.00
N LEU A 9 12.53 18.24 -50.95
CA LEU A 9 11.18 17.74 -50.63
C LEU A 9 11.19 16.31 -50.08
N ILE A 10 12.14 15.46 -50.48
CA ILE A 10 12.27 14.08 -49.98
C ILE A 10 12.80 14.06 -48.54
N ILE A 11 13.69 15.01 -48.17
CA ILE A 11 14.23 15.11 -46.81
C ILE A 11 13.16 15.61 -45.81
N LEU A 12 12.19 16.41 -46.28
CA LEU A 12 11.06 16.85 -45.44
C LEU A 12 9.99 15.76 -45.22
N LEU A 13 9.91 14.75 -46.10
CA LEU A 13 8.99 13.62 -45.98
C LEU A 13 9.55 12.43 -45.18
N SER A 14 10.86 12.39 -44.89
CA SER A 14 11.47 11.37 -44.04
C SER A 14 11.58 11.75 -42.57
N LEU A 15 11.30 13.02 -42.21
CA LEU A 15 11.36 13.51 -40.83
C LEU A 15 10.06 13.31 -40.03
N SER A 16 9.24 12.33 -40.42
CA SER A 16 8.08 11.87 -39.64
C SER A 16 8.24 10.40 -39.22
N VAL A 17 9.46 9.98 -38.89
CA VAL A 17 9.60 8.83 -37.99
C VAL A 17 9.13 9.33 -36.63
N LEU A 18 7.83 9.15 -36.35
CA LEU A 18 7.29 9.25 -35.01
C LEU A 18 8.24 8.46 -34.08
N PRO A 19 8.59 8.98 -32.90
CA PRO A 19 9.16 8.10 -31.90
C PRO A 19 8.15 6.97 -31.75
N THR A 20 8.52 5.76 -32.14
CA THR A 20 7.87 4.58 -31.59
C THR A 20 8.16 4.71 -30.11
N ALA A 21 7.17 5.26 -29.39
CA ALA A 21 7.05 5.01 -27.98
C ALA A 21 7.08 3.50 -27.90
N GLY A 22 8.26 2.96 -27.57
CA GLY A 22 8.32 1.65 -26.95
C GLY A 22 7.24 1.76 -25.90
N ALA A 23 6.17 0.98 -26.07
CA ALA A 23 5.16 0.82 -25.06
C ALA A 23 5.94 0.24 -23.89
N LYS A 24 6.50 1.15 -23.09
CA LYS A 24 6.89 0.87 -21.73
C LYS A 24 5.59 0.36 -21.19
N ASN A 25 5.56 -0.92 -20.84
CA ASN A 25 4.47 -1.47 -20.09
C ASN A 25 4.46 -0.72 -18.75
N GLU A 26 3.96 0.51 -18.75
CA GLU A 26 3.65 1.28 -17.58
C GLU A 26 2.40 0.63 -17.01
N VAL A 27 2.63 -0.43 -16.26
CA VAL A 27 1.66 -0.87 -15.27
C VAL A 27 1.52 0.33 -14.34
N SER A 28 0.40 1.04 -14.43
CA SER A 28 0.07 2.14 -13.55
C SER A 28 -0.13 1.57 -12.14
N VAL A 29 0.94 1.57 -11.34
CA VAL A 29 0.89 1.10 -9.96
C VAL A 29 0.09 2.12 -9.15
N THR A 30 -1.09 1.71 -8.67
CA THR A 30 -1.87 2.52 -7.73
C THR A 30 -1.45 2.14 -6.31
N TYR A 31 -0.74 3.04 -5.64
CA TYR A 31 -0.43 2.88 -4.22
C TYR A 31 -1.68 3.20 -3.40
N VAL A 32 -2.28 2.18 -2.78
CA VAL A 32 -3.36 2.35 -1.79
C VAL A 32 -2.83 3.12 -0.57
N ILE A 33 -1.59 2.83 -0.17
CA ILE A 33 -0.82 3.58 0.81
C ILE A 33 0.49 4.01 0.13
N LYS A 34 0.72 5.32 0.07
CA LYS A 34 1.97 5.84 -0.51
C LYS A 34 3.17 5.36 0.33
N PRO A 35 4.29 4.98 -0.29
CA PRO A 35 5.57 4.74 0.40
C PRO A 35 6.08 6.07 0.98
N SER A 36 5.48 6.48 2.09
CA SER A 36 5.75 7.70 2.85
C SER A 36 5.74 7.41 4.35
N PHE A 37 5.24 6.24 4.74
CA PHE A 37 5.28 5.78 6.11
C PHE A 37 6.62 5.11 6.38
N ASP A 38 7.34 5.66 7.35
CA ASP A 38 8.56 5.11 7.92
C ASP A 38 8.21 3.94 8.84
N PHE A 39 7.81 2.81 8.22
CA PHE A 39 7.59 1.52 8.87
C PHE A 39 8.76 0.59 8.54
N GLY A 40 9.24 -0.14 9.54
CA GLY A 40 10.30 -1.14 9.36
C GLY A 40 9.77 -2.43 8.72
N ASP A 41 8.51 -2.77 8.97
CA ASP A 41 7.83 -3.91 8.36
C ASP A 41 6.31 -3.64 8.22
N VAL A 42 5.69 -4.23 7.20
CA VAL A 42 4.26 -4.13 6.89
C VAL A 42 3.78 -5.49 6.41
N ARG A 43 2.70 -5.99 7.01
CA ARG A 43 2.06 -7.26 6.61
C ARG A 43 0.80 -7.04 5.78
N ASP A 44 0.38 -8.09 5.09
CA ASP A 44 -0.83 -8.10 4.27
C ASP A 44 -2.08 -7.70 5.05
N PHE A 45 -3.03 -7.09 4.34
CA PHE A 45 -4.32 -6.72 4.92
C PHE A 45 -5.15 -7.96 5.29
N HIS A 46 -5.58 -8.00 6.55
CA HIS A 46 -6.50 -8.99 7.07
C HIS A 46 -7.67 -8.29 7.77
N GLU A 47 -8.89 -8.67 7.40
CA GLU A 47 -10.13 -8.09 7.93
C GLU A 47 -10.19 -6.55 7.96
N GLY A 48 -9.53 -5.89 7.00
CA GLY A 48 -9.54 -4.43 6.86
C GLY A 48 -8.33 -3.70 7.42
N PHE A 49 -7.38 -4.41 8.06
CA PHE A 49 -6.19 -3.81 8.66
C PHE A 49 -4.89 -4.49 8.24
N ALA A 50 -3.81 -3.73 8.16
CA ALA A 50 -2.45 -4.22 8.02
C ALA A 50 -1.70 -4.05 9.34
N ALA A 51 -0.95 -5.06 9.76
CA ALA A 51 -0.02 -4.95 10.87
C ALA A 51 1.23 -4.19 10.39
N VAL A 52 1.65 -3.18 11.15
CA VAL A 52 2.80 -2.35 10.83
C VAL A 52 3.75 -2.28 12.01
N GLU A 53 5.04 -2.21 11.71
CA GLU A 53 6.11 -2.10 12.70
C GLU A 53 6.82 -0.76 12.56
N LYS A 54 7.06 -0.10 13.68
CA LYS A 54 7.91 1.08 13.77
C LYS A 54 8.68 1.08 15.10
N GLY A 55 10.00 1.19 15.03
CA GLY A 55 10.85 1.34 16.22
C GLY A 55 10.78 0.15 17.19
N GLY A 56 10.63 -1.06 16.68
CA GLY A 56 10.44 -2.30 17.43
C GLY A 56 9.03 -2.51 17.98
N LYS A 57 8.06 -1.68 17.60
CA LYS A 57 6.69 -1.74 18.10
C LYS A 57 5.69 -1.95 16.98
N TRP A 58 4.74 -2.85 17.24
CA TRP A 58 3.70 -3.25 16.32
C TRP A 58 2.37 -2.58 16.66
N GLY A 59 1.62 -2.24 15.63
CA GLY A 59 0.25 -1.75 15.67
C GLY A 59 -0.50 -2.13 14.40
N PHE A 60 -1.66 -1.52 14.17
CA PHE A 60 -2.46 -1.77 12.97
C PHE A 60 -2.92 -0.47 12.33
N VAL A 61 -2.86 -0.43 11.00
CA VAL A 61 -3.37 0.66 10.18
C VAL A 61 -4.52 0.19 9.30
N ASP A 62 -5.42 1.10 8.95
CA ASP A 62 -6.44 0.84 7.93
C ASP A 62 -5.90 0.99 6.51
N LYS A 63 -6.77 0.80 5.50
CA LYS A 63 -6.42 0.93 4.08
C LYS A 63 -5.98 2.34 3.67
N THR A 64 -6.21 3.35 4.50
CA THR A 64 -5.71 4.72 4.26
C THR A 64 -4.32 4.95 4.85
N GLY A 65 -3.79 3.96 5.61
CA GLY A 65 -2.56 4.09 6.37
C GLY A 65 -2.75 4.78 7.72
N LYS A 66 -3.99 5.08 8.11
CA LYS A 66 -4.29 5.67 9.41
C LYS A 66 -4.15 4.61 10.49
N GLU A 67 -3.44 4.97 11.56
CA GLU A 67 -3.36 4.14 12.77
C GLU A 67 -4.74 3.93 13.38
N VAL A 68 -5.10 2.66 13.60
CA VAL A 68 -6.36 2.24 14.24
C VAL A 68 -6.09 1.51 15.55
N VAL A 69 -4.97 0.79 15.61
CA VAL A 69 -4.46 0.19 16.85
C VAL A 69 -3.04 0.74 17.08
N PRO A 70 -2.76 1.35 18.25
CA PRO A 70 -1.49 2.00 18.51
C PRO A 70 -0.26 1.08 18.37
N LEU A 71 0.84 1.64 17.87
CA LEU A 71 2.14 0.96 17.78
C LEU A 71 2.82 0.85 19.15
N ILE A 72 2.28 0.02 20.04
CA ILE A 72 2.78 -0.17 21.41
C ILE A 72 3.12 -1.63 21.73
N TYR A 73 2.83 -2.56 20.82
CA TYR A 73 2.97 -4.00 21.08
C TYR A 73 4.35 -4.50 20.70
N GLU A 74 4.86 -5.49 21.42
CA GLU A 74 6.11 -6.17 21.10
C GLU A 74 5.94 -7.10 19.88
N SER A 75 4.74 -7.64 19.71
CA SER A 75 4.40 -8.55 18.60
C SER A 75 2.89 -8.57 18.41
N VAL A 76 2.45 -8.81 17.17
CA VAL A 76 1.04 -9.01 16.83
C VAL A 76 0.90 -10.17 15.84
N ARG A 77 -0.27 -10.81 15.85
CA ARG A 77 -0.77 -11.67 14.77
C ARG A 77 -1.87 -10.94 14.01
N GLU A 78 -2.07 -11.29 12.76
CA GLU A 78 -3.10 -10.72 11.89
C GLU A 78 -4.50 -10.92 12.47
N PHE A 79 -5.44 -10.05 12.11
CA PHE A 79 -6.84 -10.23 12.47
C PHE A 79 -7.41 -11.47 11.79
N SER A 80 -8.08 -12.32 12.57
CA SER A 80 -8.85 -13.46 12.10
C SER A 80 -10.06 -13.65 13.00
N GLU A 81 -11.20 -14.00 12.40
CA GLU A 81 -12.47 -14.19 13.12
C GLU A 81 -12.90 -12.98 13.98
N GLY A 82 -12.47 -11.76 13.62
CA GLY A 82 -12.75 -10.57 14.41
C GLY A 82 -11.82 -10.32 15.60
N PHE A 83 -10.70 -11.04 15.71
CA PHE A 83 -9.75 -10.89 16.80
C PHE A 83 -8.30 -10.91 16.33
N ALA A 84 -7.40 -10.32 17.10
CA ALA A 84 -5.96 -10.41 16.89
C ALA A 84 -5.24 -10.71 18.21
N TRP A 85 -4.20 -11.52 18.14
CA TRP A 85 -3.31 -11.77 19.27
C TRP A 85 -2.25 -10.68 19.33
N VAL A 86 -2.04 -10.11 20.51
CA VAL A 86 -1.05 -9.06 20.73
C VAL A 86 -0.19 -9.39 21.95
N LYS A 87 1.09 -9.05 21.89
CA LYS A 87 2.04 -9.24 22.99
C LYS A 87 2.43 -7.89 23.57
N LYS A 88 2.21 -7.71 24.87
CA LYS A 88 2.62 -6.53 25.63
C LYS A 88 3.20 -6.95 26.97
N ASP A 89 4.31 -6.35 27.36
CA ASP A 89 4.99 -6.62 28.63
C ASP A 89 5.27 -8.13 28.81
N GLY A 90 5.75 -8.77 27.74
CA GLY A 90 6.03 -10.20 27.72
C GLY A 90 4.83 -11.14 27.65
N LYS A 91 3.58 -10.65 27.72
CA LYS A 91 2.36 -11.47 27.83
C LYS A 91 1.46 -11.34 26.60
N TRP A 92 0.80 -12.44 26.23
CA TRP A 92 -0.18 -12.47 25.14
C TRP A 92 -1.58 -12.09 25.63
N GLY A 93 -2.27 -11.27 24.86
CA GLY A 93 -3.67 -10.93 25.00
C GLY A 93 -4.38 -10.94 23.64
N ILE A 94 -5.70 -10.76 23.66
CA ILE A 94 -6.54 -10.72 22.46
C ILE A 94 -7.21 -9.35 22.39
N ILE A 95 -7.17 -8.72 21.23
CA ILE A 95 -7.94 -7.51 20.93
C ILE A 95 -9.01 -7.83 19.90
N ALA A 96 -10.15 -7.15 20.01
CA ALA A 96 -11.23 -7.28 19.04
C ALA A 96 -11.01 -6.35 17.84
N ASN A 97 -11.44 -6.78 16.67
CA ASN A 97 -11.42 -6.02 15.42
C ASN A 97 -12.32 -4.77 15.57
N PRO A 98 -11.77 -3.54 15.51
CA PRO A 98 -12.54 -2.31 15.69
C PRO A 98 -13.67 -2.09 14.68
N LEU A 99 -13.67 -2.75 13.52
CA LEU A 99 -14.78 -2.69 12.55
C LEU A 99 -15.94 -3.61 12.96
N LYS A 100 -15.68 -4.70 13.68
CA LYS A 100 -16.69 -5.68 14.09
C LYS A 100 -17.24 -5.43 15.51
N THR A 101 -16.56 -4.62 16.32
CA THR A 101 -16.93 -4.35 17.72
C THR A 101 -18.24 -3.57 17.90
N LYS A 102 -18.76 -2.90 16.86
CA LYS A 102 -20.07 -2.21 16.95
C LYS A 102 -21.25 -3.14 17.30
N ASN A 103 -21.10 -4.45 17.09
CA ASN A 103 -22.15 -5.45 17.32
C ASN A 103 -21.76 -6.51 18.37
N LEU A 104 -20.66 -6.34 19.11
CA LEU A 104 -20.31 -7.28 20.17
C LEU A 104 -21.20 -6.99 21.40
N PRO A 105 -21.90 -8.01 21.95
CA PRO A 105 -22.58 -7.85 23.22
C PRO A 105 -21.50 -7.58 24.28
N VAL A 106 -21.35 -6.32 24.67
CA VAL A 106 -20.59 -5.96 25.86
C VAL A 106 -21.27 -6.73 26.98
N LYS A 107 -20.63 -7.78 27.50
CA LYS A 107 -21.06 -8.39 28.75
C LYS A 107 -20.88 -7.30 29.81
N SER A 108 -21.98 -6.62 30.13
CA SER A 108 -22.12 -5.86 31.35
C SER A 108 -21.73 -6.80 32.48
N LYS A 109 -20.66 -6.43 33.18
CA LYS A 109 -20.21 -7.13 34.37
C LYS A 109 -21.26 -7.02 35.48
#